data_AF-A0A0D9A3K2-F1
#
_entry.id   AF-A0A0D9A3K2-F1
#
_cell.length_a   1.000
_cell.length_b   1.000
_cell.length_c   1.000
_cell.angle_alpha   90.00
_cell.angle_beta   90.00
_cell.angle_gamma   90.00
#
_symmetry.space_group_name_H-M   'P 1'
#
loop_
_entity.id
_entity.type
_entity.pdbx_description
1 polymer ?
#
loop_
_entity_poly.entity_id
_entity_poly.type
_entity_poly.pdbx_seq_one_letter_code
_entity_poly.pdbx_strand_id
1 'polypeptide(L)' 'MITDREVALEQALVAIIGAAIASGLDVKTLLDNAAAGLLGNAPYLCVGHPHVSNAIQVMSKAHEMALAAARA' A
#
# COMPACT_ATOMS: atom_id res chain seq x y z
N MET A 1 5.93 -19.39 -5.53
CA MET A 1 5.53 -19.72 -4.15
C MET A 1 5.58 -18.42 -3.37
N ILE A 2 4.45 -17.98 -2.81
CA ILE A 2 4.44 -16.81 -1.92
C ILE A 2 4.91 -17.29 -0.55
N THR A 3 5.81 -16.55 0.08
CA THR A 3 6.32 -16.85 1.42
C THR A 3 5.36 -16.35 2.49
N ASP A 4 5.35 -16.98 3.68
CA ASP A 4 4.57 -16.48 4.82
C ASP A 4 4.92 -15.02 5.16
N ARG A 5 6.19 -14.63 4.92
CA ARG A 5 6.64 -13.25 5.07
C ARG A 5 5.97 -12.29 4.09
N GLU A 6 5.84 -12.67 2.81
CA GLU A 6 5.16 -11.84 1.80
C GLU A 6 3.67 -11.69 2.11
N VAL A 7 3.01 -12.78 2.55
CA VAL A 7 1.60 -12.73 3.01
C VAL A 7 1.46 -11.78 4.21
N ALA A 8 2.34 -11.90 5.20
CA ALA A 8 2.31 -11.05 6.39
C ALA A 8 2.54 -9.57 6.05
N LEU A 9 3.46 -9.27 5.12
CA LEU A 9 3.71 -7.90 4.66
C LEU A 9 2.52 -7.31 3.91
N GLU A 10 1.88 -8.09 3.03
CA GLU A 10 0.66 -7.65 2.33
C GLU A 10 -0.48 -7.40 3.31
N GLN A 11 -0.69 -8.30 4.28
CA GLN A 11 -1.73 -8.14 5.29
C GLN A 11 -1.48 -6.95 6.22
N ALA A 12 -0.22 -6.70 6.61
CA ALA A 12 0.13 -5.52 7.40
C ALA A 12 -0.20 -4.22 6.67
N LEU A 13 0.01 -4.18 5.35
CA LEU A 13 -0.34 -3.02 4.52
C LEU A 13 -1.86 -2.84 4.45
N VAL A 14 -2.62 -3.92 4.21
CA VAL A 14 -4.10 -3.90 4.23
C VAL A 14 -4.61 -3.36 5.56
N ALA A 15 -4.04 -3.80 6.69
CA ALA A 15 -4.47 -3.37 8.02
C ALA A 15 -4.23 -1.87 8.26
N ILE A 16 -3.06 -1.34 7.89
CA ILE A 16 -2.74 0.10 8.03
C ILE A 16 -3.68 0.93 7.16
N ILE A 17 -3.91 0.53 5.90
CA ILE A 17 -4.82 1.24 4.99
C ILE A 17 -6.26 1.17 5.51
N GLY A 18 -6.72 0.01 5.96
CA GLY A 18 -8.04 -0.17 6.55
C GLY A 18 -8.26 0.71 7.79
N ALA A 19 -7.27 0.79 8.67
CA ALA A 19 -7.31 1.67 9.84
C ALA A 19 -7.38 3.17 9.44
N ALA A 20 -6.66 3.57 8.38
CA ALA A 20 -6.72 4.92 7.85
C ALA A 20 -8.12 5.24 7.28
N ILE A 21 -8.73 4.32 6.53
CA ILE A 21 -10.11 4.46 6.03
C ILE A 21 -11.08 4.61 7.21
N ALA A 22 -11.00 3.72 8.21
CA ALA A 22 -11.87 3.75 9.39
C ALA A 22 -11.72 5.05 10.20
N SER A 23 -10.54 5.67 10.14
CA SER A 23 -10.26 6.97 10.77
C SER A 23 -10.73 8.17 9.94
N GLY A 24 -11.33 7.96 8.76
CA GLY A 24 -11.79 9.04 7.88
C GLY A 24 -10.69 9.79 7.14
N LEU A 25 -9.47 9.22 7.04
CA LEU A 25 -8.42 9.81 6.21
C LEU A 25 -8.80 9.72 4.73
N ASP A 26 -8.38 10.73 3.95
CA ASP A 26 -8.40 10.65 2.50
C ASP A 26 -7.29 9.73 2.00
N VAL A 27 -7.59 8.44 2.06
CA VAL A 27 -6.67 7.35 1.70
C VAL A 27 -6.31 7.38 0.22
N LYS A 28 -7.20 7.86 -0.65
CA LYS A 28 -6.91 7.97 -2.08
C LYS A 28 -5.77 8.96 -2.32
N THR A 29 -5.90 10.18 -1.79
CA THR A 29 -4.85 11.20 -1.90
C THR A 29 -3.55 10.75 -1.21
N LEU A 30 -3.65 10.04 -0.08
CA LEU A 30 -2.47 9.48 0.60
C LEU A 30 -1.71 8.47 -0.29
N LEU A 31 -2.42 7.57 -0.98
CA LEU A 31 -1.83 6.59 -1.87
C LEU A 31 -1.23 7.24 -3.12
N ASP A 32 -1.91 8.22 -3.71
CA ASP A 32 -1.41 8.98 -4.85
C ASP A 32 -0.10 9.71 -4.50
N ASN A 33 -0.03 10.34 -3.32
CA ASN A 33 1.17 11.00 -2.81
C ASN A 33 2.32 10.00 -2.56
N ALA A 34 2.01 8.82 -2.01
CA ALA A 34 3.01 7.79 -1.76
C ALA A 34 3.55 7.21 -3.08
N ALA A 35 2.70 6.98 -4.08
CA ALA A 35 3.13 6.55 -5.41
C ALA A 35 4.02 7.62 -6.09
N ALA A 36 3.62 8.90 -6.01
CA ALA A 36 4.42 10.00 -6.52
C ALA A 36 5.78 10.09 -5.83
N GLY A 37 5.84 9.88 -4.51
CA GLY A 37 7.11 9.86 -3.78
C GLY A 37 8.00 8.66 -4.12
N LEU A 38 7.44 7.47 -4.34
CA LEU A 38 8.22 6.32 -4.81
C LEU A 38 8.80 6.58 -6.22
N LEU A 39 8.06 7.25 -7.11
CA LEU A 39 8.56 7.66 -8.43
C LEU A 39 9.57 8.83 -8.35
N GLY A 40 9.39 9.72 -7.38
CA GLY A 40 10.18 10.93 -7.17
C GLY A 40 11.38 10.78 -6.23
N ASN A 41 11.78 9.55 -5.89
CA ASN A 41 12.91 9.26 -4.98
C ASN A 41 12.75 9.91 -3.59
N ALA A 42 11.55 9.79 -3.02
CA ALA A 42 11.24 10.27 -1.68
C ALA A 42 12.15 9.61 -0.62
N PRO A 43 12.31 10.23 0.57
CA PRO A 43 13.19 9.72 1.62
C PRO A 43 12.87 8.30 2.11
N TYR A 44 11.64 7.84 1.91
CA TYR A 44 11.17 6.50 2.26
C TYR A 44 11.32 5.48 1.12
N LEU A 45 11.89 5.87 -0.03
CA LEU A 45 12.22 4.93 -1.09
C LEU A 45 13.47 4.13 -0.71
N CYS A 46 13.25 2.86 -0.38
CA CYS A 46 14.33 1.94 0.00
C CYS A 46 14.69 0.95 -1.13
N VAL A 47 14.09 1.09 -2.31
CA VAL A 47 14.20 0.12 -3.41
C VAL A 47 14.44 0.83 -4.75
N GLY A 48 15.17 0.19 -5.67
CA GLY A 48 15.37 0.68 -7.04
C GLY A 48 14.38 0.10 -8.05
N HIS A 49 14.52 0.46 -9.32
CA HIS A 49 13.82 -0.18 -10.44
C HIS A 49 14.19 -1.68 -10.52
N PRO A 50 13.24 -2.62 -10.79
CA PRO A 50 11.80 -2.44 -11.08
C PRO A 50 10.89 -2.47 -9.85
N HIS A 51 11.46 -2.55 -8.65
CA HIS A 51 10.70 -2.79 -7.42
C HIS A 51 9.79 -1.61 -7.03
N VAL A 52 10.05 -0.42 -7.56
CA VAL A 52 9.16 0.76 -7.45
C VAL A 52 7.76 0.44 -7.99
N SER A 53 7.68 -0.11 -9.21
CA SER A 53 6.39 -0.45 -9.84
C SER A 53 5.66 -1.54 -9.06
N ASN A 54 6.39 -2.55 -8.57
CA ASN A 54 5.81 -3.61 -7.75
C ASN A 54 5.25 -3.06 -6.44
N ALA A 55 5.96 -2.13 -5.78
CA ALA A 55 5.50 -1.51 -4.55
C ALA A 55 4.18 -0.74 -4.78
N ILE A 56 4.09 0.03 -5.87
CA ILE A 56 2.87 0.76 -6.24
C ILE A 56 1.70 -0.23 -6.48
N GLN A 57 1.93 -1.32 -7.21
CA GLN A 57 0.89 -2.34 -7.44
C GLN A 57 0.40 -2.99 -6.14
N VAL A 58 1.32 -3.33 -5.24
CA VAL A 58 0.97 -3.92 -3.93
C VAL A 58 0.17 -2.94 -3.08
N MET A 59 0.51 -1.64 -3.12
CA MET A 59 -0.28 -0.59 -2.46
C MET A 59 -1.71 -0.49 -3.00
N SER A 60 -1.89 -0.51 -4.33
CA SER A 60 -3.22 -0.47 -4.94
C SER A 60 -4.06 -1.70 -4.56
N LYS A 61 -3.46 -2.90 -4.59
CA LYS A 61 -4.13 -4.14 -4.20
C LYS A 61 -4.54 -4.12 -2.73
N ALA A 62 -3.66 -3.67 -1.84
CA ALA A 62 -3.97 -3.57 -0.41
C ALA A 62 -5.12 -2.59 -0.14
N HIS A 63 -5.21 -1.50 -0.90
CA HIS A 63 -6.34 -0.57 -0.84
C HIS A 63 -7.66 -1.20 -1.27
N GLU A 64 -7.68 -1.96 -2.37
CA GLU A 64 -8.87 -2.69 -2.83
C GLU A 64 -9.34 -3.69 -1.77
N MET A 65 -8.42 -4.44 -1.17
CA MET A 65 -8.72 -5.39 -0.09
C MET A 65 -9.25 -4.69 1.16
N ALA A 66 -8.66 -3.56 1.56
CA ALA A 66 -9.12 -2.77 2.69
C ALA A 66 -10.53 -2.20 2.46
N LEU A 67 -10.84 -1.72 1.25
CA LEU A 67 -12.18 -1.27 0.88
C LEU A 67 -13.20 -2.41 0.89
N ALA A 68 -12.81 -3.60 0.43
CA ALA A 68 -13.66 -4.78 0.49
C ALA A 68 -13.96 -5.20 1.94
N ALA A 69 -12.94 -5.20 2.80
CA ALA A 69 -13.06 -5.53 4.21
C ALA A 69 -13.91 -4.51 5.00
N ALA A 70 -13.79 -3.21 4.70
CA ALA A 70 -14.58 -2.16 5.35
C ALA A 70 -16.08 -2.18 5.00
N ARG A 71 -16.47 -2.93 3.96
CA ARG A 71 -17.86 -3.11 3.52
C ARG A 71 -18.50 -4.40 4.06
N ALA A 72 -17.71 -5.29 4.66
CA ALA A 72 -18.14 -6.57 5.22
C ALA A 72 -18.54 -6.41 6.70
#